data_AF-A0A1Y1VJ21-F1
#
_entry.id   AF-A0A1Y1VJ21-F1
#
_cell.length_a   1.000
_cell.length_b   1.000
_cell.length_c   1.000
_cell.angle_alpha   90.00
_cell.angle_beta   90.00
_cell.angle_gamma   90.00
#
_symmetry.space_group_name_H-M   'P 1'
#
loop_
_entity.id
_entity.type
_entity.pdbx_description
1 polymer ?
#
loop_
_entity_poly.entity_id
_entity_poly.type
_entity_poly.pdbx_seq_one_letter_code
_entity_poly.pdbx_strand_id
1 'polypeptide(L)'
;MEKQKIKNEKINNNIKLKKDFKEKNGGFFSLFFKFILNGIVFYFAASYLITNTFTWGRKVPNWRRYIPRKERIFTEKELAEYDGTDPSKPIYLSCKGNVYDVTAGRHFYGPGAGYHLFAGRDSSRALVTGCLSDKSHWTHDLRGLDEDQISIIDSWDKFWSHNNQYFYVGKLIYDPIDPNSEPPEDCESTIKAKEKMKQYRKESEKNPTLNNLIGSFI
;
A
#
# COMPACT_ATOMS: atom_id res chain seq x y z
N MET A 1 13.36 -76.73 -19.82
CA MET A 1 12.61 -75.87 -20.77
C MET A 1 11.36 -75.24 -20.16
N GLU A 2 10.62 -75.95 -19.31
CA GLU A 2 9.35 -75.48 -18.74
C GLU A 2 9.46 -74.30 -17.75
N LYS A 3 10.49 -74.30 -16.89
CA LYS A 3 10.76 -73.18 -15.96
C LYS A 3 11.06 -71.84 -16.66
N GLN A 4 11.63 -71.87 -17.86
CA GLN A 4 11.90 -70.66 -18.65
C GLN A 4 10.62 -70.10 -19.29
N LYS A 5 9.70 -70.97 -19.73
CA LYS A 5 8.37 -70.55 -20.22
C LYS A 5 7.57 -69.82 -19.14
N ILE A 6 7.49 -70.40 -17.94
CA ILE A 6 6.75 -69.82 -16.82
C ILE A 6 7.33 -68.45 -16.40
N LYS A 7 8.66 -68.29 -16.43
CA LYS A 7 9.31 -67.02 -16.11
C LYS A 7 9.00 -65.94 -17.16
N ASN A 8 9.06 -66.29 -18.44
CA ASN A 8 8.76 -65.34 -19.53
C ASN A 8 7.28 -64.91 -19.52
N GLU A 9 6.37 -65.82 -19.19
CA GLU A 9 4.94 -65.53 -19.10
C GLU A 9 4.61 -64.57 -17.94
N LYS A 10 5.23 -64.77 -16.76
CA LYS A 10 5.11 -63.84 -15.62
C LYS A 10 5.65 -62.44 -15.93
N ILE A 11 6.76 -62.36 -16.65
CA ILE A 11 7.36 -61.08 -17.08
C ILE A 11 6.41 -60.36 -18.06
N ASN A 12 5.88 -61.08 -19.06
CA ASN A 12 4.95 -60.51 -20.03
C ASN A 12 3.64 -60.03 -19.38
N ASN A 13 3.12 -60.79 -18.41
CA ASN A 13 1.92 -60.39 -17.67
C ASN A 13 2.14 -59.13 -16.81
N ASN A 14 3.30 -59.01 -16.16
CA ASN A 14 3.64 -57.81 -15.39
C ASN A 14 3.87 -56.57 -16.29
N ILE A 15 4.44 -56.75 -17.49
CA ILE A 15 4.60 -55.68 -18.47
C ILE A 15 3.24 -55.23 -19.01
N LYS A 16 2.32 -56.18 -19.28
CA LYS A 16 0.95 -55.89 -19.72
C LYS A 16 0.16 -55.15 -18.64
N LEU A 17 0.19 -55.63 -17.40
CA LEU A 17 -0.43 -54.94 -16.25
C LEU A 17 0.10 -53.51 -16.06
N LYS A 18 1.41 -53.29 -16.22
CA LYS A 18 2.00 -51.95 -16.14
C LYS A 18 1.55 -51.03 -17.29
N LYS A 19 1.42 -51.56 -18.51
CA LYS A 19 0.91 -50.80 -19.67
C LYS A 19 -0.56 -50.43 -19.47
N ASP A 20 -1.39 -51.40 -19.08
CA ASP A 20 -2.82 -51.19 -18.85
C ASP A 20 -3.08 -50.21 -17.69
N PHE A 21 -2.27 -50.26 -16.63
CA PHE A 21 -2.34 -49.30 -15.52
C PHE A 21 -1.91 -47.88 -15.95
N LYS A 22 -0.87 -47.75 -16.77
CA LYS A 22 -0.40 -46.46 -17.29
C LYS A 22 -1.41 -45.83 -18.26
N GLU A 23 -2.05 -46.64 -19.10
CA GLU A 23 -3.05 -46.20 -20.07
C GLU A 23 -4.37 -45.78 -19.39
N LYS A 24 -4.87 -46.59 -18.44
CA LYS A 24 -6.05 -46.23 -17.63
C LYS A 24 -5.83 -44.98 -16.80
N ASN A 25 -4.67 -44.85 -16.15
CA ASN A 25 -4.36 -43.68 -15.33
C ASN A 25 -4.14 -42.42 -16.18
N GLY A 26 -3.47 -42.52 -17.33
CA GLY A 26 -3.26 -41.38 -18.24
C GLY A 26 -4.57 -40.80 -18.78
N GLY A 27 -5.53 -41.65 -19.15
CA GLY A 27 -6.86 -41.23 -19.60
C GLY A 27 -7.70 -40.61 -18.47
N PHE A 28 -7.65 -41.20 -17.28
CA PHE A 28 -8.38 -40.72 -16.10
C PHE A 28 -7.87 -39.36 -15.62
N PHE A 29 -6.55 -39.20 -15.46
CA PHE A 29 -5.97 -37.91 -15.07
C PHE A 29 -6.23 -36.83 -16.12
N SER A 30 -6.18 -37.16 -17.41
CA SER A 30 -6.52 -36.22 -18.49
C SER A 30 -7.97 -35.73 -18.41
N LEU A 31 -8.95 -36.62 -18.20
CA LEU A 31 -10.34 -36.22 -17.98
C LEU A 31 -10.48 -35.36 -16.72
N PHE A 32 -9.84 -35.78 -15.63
CA PHE A 32 -9.87 -35.06 -14.36
C PHE A 32 -9.33 -33.63 -14.49
N PHE A 33 -8.16 -33.45 -15.12
CA PHE A 33 -7.60 -32.12 -15.38
C PHE A 33 -8.47 -31.27 -16.32
N LYS A 34 -9.14 -31.88 -17.31
CA LYS A 34 -10.10 -31.17 -18.18
C LYS A 34 -11.33 -30.69 -17.42
N PHE A 35 -11.85 -31.48 -16.47
CA PHE A 35 -12.95 -31.03 -15.60
C PHE A 35 -12.53 -29.90 -14.67
N ILE A 36 -11.32 -29.98 -14.09
CA ILE A 36 -10.75 -28.90 -13.28
C ILE A 36 -10.61 -27.62 -14.12
N LEU A 37 -10.05 -27.70 -15.33
CA LEU A 37 -9.87 -26.55 -16.20
C LEU A 37 -11.22 -25.91 -16.60
N ASN A 38 -12.19 -26.72 -17.03
CA ASN A 38 -13.53 -26.24 -17.35
C ASN A 38 -14.25 -25.65 -16.12
N GLY A 39 -14.08 -26.27 -14.95
CA GLY A 39 -14.63 -25.76 -13.69
C GLY A 39 -14.03 -24.41 -13.29
N ILE A 40 -12.73 -24.22 -13.48
CA ILE A 40 -12.05 -22.93 -13.26
C ILE A 40 -12.61 -21.87 -14.22
N VAL A 41 -12.72 -22.19 -15.51
CA VAL A 41 -13.30 -21.28 -16.52
C VAL A 41 -14.74 -20.92 -16.17
N PHE A 42 -15.57 -21.91 -15.79
CA PHE A 42 -16.95 -21.69 -15.37
C PHE A 42 -17.04 -20.82 -14.10
N TYR A 43 -16.17 -21.05 -13.11
CA TYR A 43 -16.08 -20.24 -11.90
C TYR A 43 -15.78 -18.77 -12.20
N PHE A 44 -14.80 -18.51 -13.07
CA PHE A 44 -14.45 -17.15 -13.50
C PHE A 44 -15.56 -16.50 -14.36
N ALA A 45 -16.22 -17.27 -15.23
CA ALA A 45 -17.34 -16.80 -16.05
C ALA A 45 -18.57 -16.45 -15.19
N ALA A 46 -18.93 -17.30 -14.23
CA ALA A 46 -20.01 -17.06 -13.29
C ALA A 46 -19.72 -15.81 -12.43
N SER A 47 -18.49 -15.66 -11.94
CA SER A 47 -18.04 -14.45 -11.24
C SER A 47 -18.23 -13.19 -12.10
N TYR A 48 -17.82 -13.24 -13.36
CA TYR A 48 -17.93 -12.11 -14.29
C TYR A 48 -19.40 -11.75 -14.57
N LEU A 49 -20.26 -12.74 -14.80
CA LEU A 49 -21.69 -12.52 -15.04
C LEU A 49 -22.42 -11.90 -13.84
N ILE A 50 -22.06 -12.27 -12.61
CA ILE A 50 -22.75 -11.80 -11.41
C ILE A 50 -22.19 -10.46 -10.92
N THR A 51 -20.86 -10.31 -10.91
CA THR A 51 -20.20 -9.17 -10.24
C THR A 51 -19.49 -8.21 -11.19
N ASN A 52 -19.49 -8.48 -12.52
CA ASN A 52 -18.62 -7.79 -13.50
C ASN A 52 -17.13 -7.82 -13.13
N THR A 53 -16.72 -8.76 -12.27
CA THR A 53 -15.33 -8.95 -11.86
C THR A 53 -14.97 -10.43 -11.90
N PHE A 54 -13.71 -10.75 -12.18
CA PHE A 54 -13.24 -12.14 -12.24
C PHE A 54 -13.04 -12.77 -10.84
N THR A 55 -13.01 -12.00 -9.76
CA THR A 55 -12.63 -12.48 -8.42
C THR A 55 -13.76 -12.36 -7.38
N TRP A 56 -15.01 -12.43 -7.80
CA TRP A 56 -16.20 -12.28 -6.95
C TRP A 56 -16.18 -11.00 -6.12
N GLY A 57 -15.79 -9.88 -6.75
CA GLY A 57 -15.65 -8.58 -6.09
C GLY A 57 -14.51 -8.50 -5.07
N ARG A 58 -13.70 -9.56 -4.88
CA ARG A 58 -12.55 -9.52 -3.98
C ARG A 58 -11.43 -8.72 -4.62
N LYS A 59 -10.92 -7.73 -3.87
CA LYS A 59 -9.67 -7.03 -4.21
C LYS A 59 -8.53 -8.04 -4.13
N VAL A 60 -7.86 -8.28 -5.25
CA VAL A 60 -6.66 -9.12 -5.27
C VAL A 60 -5.60 -8.48 -4.37
N PRO A 61 -4.99 -9.25 -3.45
CA PRO A 61 -3.89 -8.72 -2.66
C PRO A 61 -2.75 -8.35 -3.61
N ASN A 62 -2.10 -7.22 -3.36
CA ASN A 62 -0.94 -6.83 -4.15
C ASN A 62 0.25 -7.71 -3.77
N TRP A 63 0.45 -8.79 -4.52
CA TRP A 63 1.51 -9.78 -4.28
C TRP A 63 2.91 -9.17 -4.21
N ARG A 64 3.12 -7.99 -4.83
CA ARG A 64 4.38 -7.23 -4.75
C ARG A 64 4.77 -6.83 -3.33
N ARG A 65 3.84 -6.83 -2.37
CA ARG A 65 4.11 -6.57 -0.95
C ARG A 65 4.89 -7.70 -0.28
N TYR A 66 4.74 -8.95 -0.75
CA TYR A 66 5.41 -10.11 -0.17
C TYR A 66 6.80 -10.36 -0.75
N ILE A 67 7.19 -9.60 -1.78
CA ILE A 67 8.52 -9.70 -2.39
C ILE A 67 9.45 -8.78 -1.60
N PRO A 68 10.46 -9.32 -0.88
CA PRO A 68 11.40 -8.49 -0.15
C PRO A 68 12.17 -7.62 -1.14
N ARG A 69 12.18 -6.31 -0.89
CA ARG A 69 12.95 -5.35 -1.68
C ARG A 69 14.16 -4.89 -0.89
N LYS A 70 15.24 -4.59 -1.60
CA LYS A 70 16.38 -3.92 -0.99
C LYS A 70 15.95 -2.51 -0.60
N GLU A 71 16.05 -2.22 0.68
CA GLU A 71 15.83 -0.89 1.22
C GLU A 71 16.84 0.09 0.59
N ARG A 72 16.32 1.19 0.02
CA ARG A 72 17.15 2.26 -0.53
C ARG A 72 17.30 3.38 0.48
N ILE A 73 18.42 4.07 0.40
CA ILE A 73 18.66 5.29 1.14
C ILE A 73 18.63 6.42 0.13
N PHE A 74 17.81 7.43 0.40
CA PHE A 74 17.65 8.60 -0.46
C PHE A 74 18.22 9.83 0.23
N THR A 75 18.75 10.75 -0.57
CA THR A 75 18.96 12.14 -0.16
C THR A 75 17.78 12.99 -0.63
N GLU A 76 17.61 14.19 -0.07
CA GLU A 76 16.54 15.11 -0.51
C GLU A 76 16.65 15.45 -2.00
N LYS A 77 17.88 15.62 -2.51
CA LYS A 77 18.15 15.90 -3.93
C LYS A 77 17.80 14.71 -4.82
N GLU A 78 18.14 13.49 -4.38
CA GLU A 78 17.79 12.27 -5.13
C GLU A 78 16.27 12.05 -5.12
N LEU A 79 15.61 12.30 -3.99
CA LEU A 79 14.15 12.13 -3.89
C LEU A 79 13.41 13.13 -4.80
N ALA A 80 13.92 14.36 -4.95
CA ALA A 80 13.35 15.39 -5.81
C ALA A 80 13.24 14.99 -7.28
N GLU A 81 14.07 14.05 -7.75
CA GLU A 81 13.97 13.52 -9.12
C GLU A 81 12.74 12.64 -9.37
N TYR A 82 12.04 12.23 -8.31
CA TYR A 82 10.90 11.31 -8.34
C TYR A 82 9.58 12.04 -8.05
N ASP A 83 9.43 13.27 -8.53
CA ASP A 83 8.21 14.08 -8.40
C ASP A 83 7.10 13.71 -9.42
N GLY A 84 7.42 12.87 -10.41
CA GLY A 84 6.50 12.46 -11.46
C GLY A 84 6.41 13.40 -12.65
N THR A 85 7.25 14.43 -12.75
CA THR A 85 7.40 15.24 -13.96
C THR A 85 7.92 14.40 -15.13
N ASP A 86 8.85 13.49 -14.85
CA ASP A 86 9.30 12.48 -15.78
C ASP A 86 8.31 11.28 -15.80
N PRO A 87 7.65 10.98 -16.94
CA PRO A 87 6.76 9.84 -17.07
C PRO A 87 7.48 8.49 -17.00
N SER A 88 8.79 8.45 -17.26
CA SER A 88 9.60 7.23 -17.20
C SER A 88 10.00 6.85 -15.78
N LYS A 89 10.00 7.82 -14.84
CA LYS A 89 10.35 7.62 -13.44
C LYS A 89 9.11 7.31 -12.57
N PRO A 90 9.29 6.51 -11.50
CA PRO A 90 8.27 6.35 -10.48
C PRO A 90 8.09 7.64 -9.68
N ILE A 91 6.98 7.74 -8.95
CA ILE A 91 6.67 8.86 -8.07
C ILE A 91 6.87 8.42 -6.64
N TYR A 92 7.77 9.11 -5.93
CA TYR A 92 8.05 8.84 -4.52
C TYR A 92 7.59 10.01 -3.66
N LEU A 93 7.26 9.72 -2.40
CA LEU A 93 7.06 10.72 -1.37
C LEU A 93 7.69 10.25 -0.06
N SER A 94 8.02 11.19 0.83
CA SER A 94 8.52 10.89 2.17
C SER A 94 7.55 11.34 3.26
N CYS A 95 7.38 10.49 4.27
CA CYS A 95 6.69 10.79 5.52
C CYS A 95 7.50 10.21 6.69
N LYS A 96 7.85 11.02 7.69
CA LYS A 96 8.69 10.63 8.84
C LYS A 96 10.01 9.93 8.44
N GLY A 97 10.58 10.29 7.31
CA GLY A 97 11.78 9.65 6.76
C GLY A 97 11.55 8.29 6.13
N ASN A 98 10.32 7.81 6.03
CA ASN A 98 9.96 6.66 5.23
C ASN A 98 9.60 7.11 3.81
N VAL A 99 10.25 6.52 2.81
CA VAL A 99 9.98 6.76 1.40
C VAL A 99 9.02 5.71 0.86
N TYR A 100 7.92 6.17 0.26
CA TYR A 100 6.89 5.34 -0.34
C TYR A 100 6.78 5.55 -1.84
N ASP A 101 6.58 4.46 -2.58
CA ASP A 101 6.22 4.51 -3.99
C ASP A 101 4.72 4.71 -4.13
N VAL A 102 4.37 5.85 -4.71
CA VAL A 102 3.00 6.28 -4.97
C VAL A 102 2.68 6.35 -6.45
N THR A 103 3.48 5.71 -7.30
CA THR A 103 3.31 5.68 -8.77
C THR A 103 1.93 5.14 -9.16
N ALA A 104 1.38 4.18 -8.42
CA ALA A 104 0.03 3.66 -8.63
C ALA A 104 -1.07 4.76 -8.47
N GLY A 105 -0.77 5.79 -7.68
CA GLY A 105 -1.60 6.96 -7.44
C GLY A 105 -1.23 8.16 -8.31
N ARG A 106 -0.65 7.98 -9.51
CA ARG A 106 -0.22 9.10 -10.38
C ARG A 106 -1.31 10.13 -10.69
N HIS A 107 -2.59 9.75 -10.65
CA HIS A 107 -3.71 10.69 -10.79
C HIS A 107 -3.89 11.64 -9.58
N PHE A 108 -3.32 11.31 -8.42
CA PHE A 108 -3.28 12.16 -7.23
C PHE A 108 -1.95 12.90 -7.07
N TYR A 109 -0.83 12.25 -7.37
CA TYR A 109 0.52 12.77 -7.09
C TYR A 109 1.28 13.24 -8.33
N GLY A 110 0.79 12.94 -9.53
CA GLY A 110 1.42 13.36 -10.77
C GLY A 110 1.25 14.86 -11.05
N PRO A 111 1.98 15.41 -12.02
CA PRO A 111 1.95 16.84 -12.34
C PRO A 111 0.52 17.35 -12.57
N GLY A 112 0.17 18.45 -11.92
CA GLY A 112 -1.16 19.07 -12.00
C GLY A 112 -2.24 18.42 -11.12
N ALA A 113 -1.94 17.33 -10.41
CA ALA A 113 -2.86 16.73 -9.46
C ALA A 113 -2.79 17.40 -8.07
N GLY A 114 -3.86 17.28 -7.29
CA GLY A 114 -4.01 18.01 -6.01
C GLY A 114 -2.99 17.64 -4.94
N TYR A 115 -2.41 16.43 -4.99
CA TYR A 115 -1.39 15.96 -4.03
C TYR A 115 0.02 15.99 -4.63
N HIS A 116 0.22 16.61 -5.80
CA HIS A 116 1.52 16.68 -6.46
C HIS A 116 2.59 17.40 -5.63
N LEU A 117 2.19 18.34 -4.78
CA LEU A 117 3.09 19.07 -3.89
C LEU A 117 3.86 18.17 -2.91
N PHE A 118 3.37 16.95 -2.65
CA PHE A 118 4.04 15.95 -1.80
C PHE A 118 5.01 15.06 -2.57
N ALA A 119 4.97 15.08 -3.90
CA ALA A 119 5.81 14.24 -4.73
C ALA A 119 7.27 14.72 -4.72
N GLY A 120 8.19 13.76 -4.64
CA GLY A 120 9.64 13.95 -4.68
C GLY A 120 10.21 14.64 -3.44
N ARG A 121 9.50 14.70 -2.31
CA ARG A 121 10.01 15.44 -1.13
C ARG A 121 9.47 14.90 0.18
N ASP A 122 10.04 15.43 1.26
CA ASP A 122 9.43 15.33 2.58
C ASP A 122 8.47 16.49 2.82
N SER A 123 7.28 16.17 3.28
CA SER A 123 6.26 17.15 3.62
C SER A 123 5.53 16.76 4.90
N SER A 124 6.23 16.05 5.79
CA SER A 124 5.68 15.59 7.06
C SER A 124 5.07 16.74 7.85
N ARG A 125 5.79 17.87 7.98
CA ARG A 125 5.27 19.06 8.66
C ARG A 125 4.05 19.64 7.94
N ALA A 126 4.16 19.92 6.64
CA ALA A 126 3.06 20.48 5.84
C ALA A 126 1.77 19.64 5.87
N LEU A 127 1.88 18.30 5.91
CA LEU A 127 0.73 17.39 6.00
C LEU A 127 -0.11 17.62 7.26
N VAL A 128 0.52 18.07 8.34
CA VAL A 128 -0.12 18.20 9.66
C VAL A 128 -0.47 19.65 9.97
N THR A 129 0.41 20.58 9.60
CA THR A 129 0.13 22.01 9.76
C THR A 129 -0.88 22.50 8.74
N GLY A 130 -1.10 21.78 7.63
CA GLY A 130 -1.96 22.20 6.53
C GLY A 130 -1.37 23.33 5.69
N CYS A 131 -0.11 23.71 5.95
CA CYS A 131 0.58 24.81 5.30
C CYS A 131 1.21 24.37 3.97
N LEU A 132 0.38 23.91 3.03
CA LEU A 132 0.84 23.26 1.80
C LEU A 132 1.54 24.21 0.82
N SER A 133 1.17 25.49 0.86
CA SER A 133 1.72 26.54 -0.01
C SER A 133 3.05 27.12 0.50
N ASP A 134 3.38 26.90 1.77
CA ASP A 134 4.60 27.43 2.37
C ASP A 134 5.74 26.41 2.28
N LYS A 135 6.80 26.78 1.58
CA LYS A 135 7.99 25.95 1.39
C LYS A 135 8.74 25.70 2.69
N SER A 136 8.61 26.59 3.69
CA SER A 136 9.24 26.40 5.00
C SER A 136 8.71 25.14 5.72
N HIS A 137 7.50 24.70 5.38
CA HIS A 137 6.87 23.49 5.92
C HIS A 137 7.17 22.22 5.12
N TRP A 138 7.89 22.31 3.99
CA TRP A 138 8.36 21.16 3.22
C TRP A 138 9.64 20.59 3.85
N THR A 139 9.51 20.18 5.11
CA THR A 139 10.60 19.74 5.96
C THR A 139 10.18 18.56 6.82
N HIS A 140 11.19 17.84 7.31
CA HIS A 140 11.07 16.79 8.30
C HIS A 140 11.04 17.32 9.74
N ASP A 141 11.14 18.64 9.94
CA ASP A 141 11.10 19.26 11.27
C ASP A 141 9.71 19.15 11.92
N LEU A 142 9.61 18.26 12.91
CA LEU A 142 8.39 18.05 13.70
C LEU A 142 8.41 18.79 15.04
N ARG A 143 9.43 19.61 15.31
CA ARG A 143 9.50 20.40 16.56
C ARG A 143 8.35 21.40 16.60
N GLY A 144 7.82 21.64 17.80
CA GLY A 144 6.72 22.57 18.04
C GLY A 144 5.32 22.06 17.62
N LEU A 145 5.22 20.83 17.12
CA LEU A 145 3.92 20.18 16.89
C LEU A 145 3.36 19.63 18.22
N ASP A 146 2.04 19.70 18.38
CA ASP A 146 1.34 19.10 19.52
C ASP A 146 1.12 17.58 19.36
N GLU A 147 0.69 16.89 20.41
CA GLU A 147 0.48 15.44 20.39
C GLU A 147 -0.58 15.00 19.38
N ASP A 148 -1.66 15.78 19.24
CA ASP A 148 -2.73 15.52 18.28
C ASP A 148 -2.16 15.59 16.85
N GLN A 149 -1.34 16.60 16.57
CA GLN A 149 -0.62 16.80 15.31
C GLN A 149 0.34 15.63 15.00
N ILE A 150 1.11 15.16 15.99
CA ILE A 150 1.97 13.98 15.82
C ILE A 150 1.16 12.73 15.49
N SER A 151 -0.01 12.54 16.12
CA SER A 151 -0.90 11.40 15.84
C SER A 151 -1.45 11.40 14.40
N ILE A 152 -1.65 12.59 13.81
CA ILE A 152 -2.08 12.74 12.41
C ILE A 152 -0.97 12.26 11.48
N ILE A 153 0.29 12.66 11.74
CA ILE A 153 1.46 12.17 10.99
C ILE A 153 1.57 10.65 11.05
N ASP A 154 1.37 10.06 12.23
CA ASP A 154 1.41 8.60 12.41
C ASP A 154 0.30 7.90 11.62
N SER A 155 -0.87 8.53 11.53
CA SER A 155 -1.99 8.02 10.75
C SER A 155 -1.68 8.04 9.25
N TRP A 156 -1.01 9.08 8.76
CA TRP A 156 -0.54 9.17 7.38
C TRP A 156 0.56 8.14 7.07
N ASP A 157 1.55 7.98 7.94
CA ASP A 157 2.58 6.94 7.82
C ASP A 157 1.97 5.53 7.79
N LYS A 158 0.99 5.27 8.67
CA LYS A 158 0.21 4.03 8.66
C LYS A 158 -0.58 3.86 7.37
N PHE A 159 -1.20 4.91 6.86
CA PHE A 159 -1.93 4.86 5.61
C PHE A 159 -1.04 4.40 4.47
N TRP A 160 0.12 5.04 4.25
CA TRP A 160 1.02 4.65 3.15
C TRP A 160 1.67 3.27 3.34
N SER A 161 2.03 2.91 4.58
CA SER A 161 2.60 1.60 4.88
C SER A 161 1.60 0.43 4.76
N HIS A 162 0.31 0.66 5.03
CA HIS A 162 -0.72 -0.37 4.99
C HIS A 162 -1.55 -0.37 3.70
N ASN A 163 -1.42 0.65 2.86
CA ASN A 163 -2.12 0.70 1.58
C ASN A 163 -1.76 -0.50 0.69
N ASN A 164 -2.73 -1.00 -0.07
CA ASN A 164 -2.50 -2.11 -1.00
C ASN A 164 -1.85 -1.66 -2.32
N GLN A 165 -1.89 -0.38 -2.66
CA GLN A 165 -1.38 0.18 -3.91
C GLN A 165 0.01 0.80 -3.75
N TYR A 166 0.32 1.32 -2.57
CA TYR A 166 1.61 1.93 -2.25
C TYR A 166 2.51 0.94 -1.54
N PHE A 167 3.83 1.18 -1.56
CA PHE A 167 4.78 0.33 -0.88
C PHE A 167 5.98 1.10 -0.38
N TYR A 168 6.55 0.62 0.72
CA TYR A 168 7.80 1.14 1.27
C TYR A 168 8.98 0.84 0.33
N VAL A 169 9.82 1.86 0.11
CA VAL A 169 10.99 1.79 -0.78
C VAL A 169 12.28 1.92 0.02
N GLY A 170 12.28 2.75 1.07
CA GLY A 170 13.52 3.19 1.67
C GLY A 170 13.39 4.23 2.76
N LYS A 171 14.54 4.72 3.22
CA LYS A 171 14.65 5.85 4.14
C LYS A 171 15.17 7.09 3.43
N LEU A 172 14.70 8.24 3.88
CA LEU A 172 15.27 9.54 3.53
C LEU A 172 16.28 9.94 4.61
N ILE A 173 17.48 10.32 4.19
CA ILE A 173 18.49 10.96 5.05
C ILE A 173 18.36 12.47 4.88
N TYR A 174 18.46 13.15 6.01
CA TYR A 174 18.39 14.60 6.09
C TYR A 174 19.71 15.19 6.55
N ASP A 175 19.92 16.44 6.18
CA ASP A 175 20.90 17.27 6.83
C ASP A 175 20.43 17.58 8.27
N PRO A 176 21.32 17.59 9.27
CA PRO A 176 20.95 17.81 10.65
C PRO A 176 20.33 19.21 10.84
N ILE A 177 19.18 19.25 11.50
CA ILE A 177 18.54 20.50 11.90
C ILE A 177 19.34 21.10 13.06
N ASP A 178 19.68 22.40 12.97
CA ASP A 178 20.28 23.12 14.09
C ASP A 178 19.29 23.18 15.27
N PRO A 179 19.62 22.62 16.45
CA PRO A 179 18.74 22.63 17.61
C PRO A 179 18.35 24.04 18.07
N ASN A 180 19.18 25.04 17.80
CA ASN A 180 18.93 26.43 18.18
C ASN A 180 18.12 27.21 17.15
N SER A 181 17.90 26.64 15.96
CA SER A 181 17.03 27.24 14.95
C SER A 181 15.57 27.16 15.41
N GLU A 182 14.83 28.25 15.19
CA GLU A 182 13.40 28.29 15.42
C GLU A 182 12.66 27.37 14.41
N PRO A 183 11.69 26.56 14.87
CA PRO A 183 10.89 25.75 13.97
C PRO A 183 10.01 26.63 13.07
N PRO A 184 9.61 26.16 11.87
CA PRO A 184 8.79 26.97 10.96
C PRO A 184 7.47 27.41 11.60
N GLU A 185 7.15 28.71 11.52
CA GLU A 185 5.91 29.26 12.05
C GLU A 185 4.68 28.68 11.34
N ASP A 186 3.60 28.45 12.08
CA ASP A 186 2.34 28.00 11.50
C ASP A 186 1.77 29.05 10.52
N CYS A 187 1.15 28.58 9.44
CA CYS A 187 0.46 29.47 8.51
C CYS A 187 -0.78 30.12 9.16
N GLU A 188 -1.13 31.31 8.66
CA GLU A 188 -2.22 32.14 9.20
C GLU A 188 -3.55 31.39 9.37
N SER A 189 -3.89 30.53 8.41
CA SER A 189 -5.09 29.70 8.46
C SER A 189 -5.11 28.76 9.68
N THR A 190 -3.95 28.18 9.98
CA THR A 190 -3.78 27.21 11.06
C THR A 190 -3.76 27.91 12.42
N ILE A 191 -3.13 29.08 12.50
CA ILE A 191 -3.20 29.96 13.68
C ILE A 191 -4.67 30.29 14.00
N LYS A 192 -5.42 30.79 13.01
CA LYS A 192 -6.86 31.13 13.16
C LYS A 192 -7.69 29.91 13.58
N ALA A 193 -7.41 28.73 13.03
CA ALA A 193 -8.11 27.51 13.40
C ALA A 193 -7.82 27.10 14.85
N LYS A 194 -6.55 27.15 15.28
CA LYS A 194 -6.13 26.86 16.66
C LYS A 194 -6.78 27.84 17.66
N GLU A 195 -6.84 29.12 17.32
CA GLU A 195 -7.51 30.14 18.15
C GLU A 195 -9.01 29.87 18.31
N LYS A 196 -9.71 29.59 17.21
CA LYS A 196 -11.13 29.21 17.25
C LYS A 196 -11.36 27.96 18.09
N MET A 197 -10.56 26.92 17.91
CA MET A 197 -10.65 25.69 18.70
C MET A 197 -10.43 25.95 20.20
N LYS A 198 -9.45 26.80 20.56
CA LYS A 198 -9.24 27.23 21.96
C LYS A 198 -10.46 27.97 22.52
N GLN A 199 -11.10 28.82 21.72
CA GLN A 199 -12.32 29.52 22.12
C GLN A 199 -13.47 28.53 22.36
N TYR A 200 -13.70 27.60 21.43
CA TYR A 200 -14.72 26.55 21.57
C TYR A 200 -14.48 25.65 22.79
N ARG A 201 -13.24 25.24 23.05
CA ARG A 201 -12.89 24.42 24.22
C ARG A 201 -13.23 25.13 25.52
N LYS A 202 -12.85 26.41 25.65
CA LYS A 202 -13.19 27.24 26.81
C LYS A 202 -14.70 27.42 26.99
N GLU A 203 -15.46 27.48 25.91
CA GLU A 203 -16.92 27.58 25.95
C GLU A 203 -17.56 26.24 26.38
N SER A 204 -17.06 25.10 25.88
CA SER A 204 -17.53 23.77 26.29
C SER A 204 -17.23 23.45 27.76
N GLU A 205 -16.08 23.91 28.28
CA GLU A 205 -15.73 23.76 29.70
C GLU A 205 -16.65 24.59 30.61
N LYS A 206 -17.14 25.74 30.11
CA LYS A 206 -18.09 26.60 30.83
C LYS A 206 -19.53 26.10 30.75
N ASN A 207 -19.88 25.28 29.76
CA ASN A 207 -21.24 24.76 29.59
C ASN A 207 -21.24 23.23 29.41
N PRO A 208 -21.14 22.46 30.51
CA PRO A 208 -21.03 20.99 30.47
C PRO A 208 -22.27 20.28 29.89
N THR A 209 -23.40 20.98 29.71
CA THR A 209 -24.63 20.41 29.13
C THR A 209 -24.55 20.18 27.62
N LEU A 210 -23.59 20.80 26.91
CA LEU A 210 -23.39 20.60 25.47
C LEU A 210 -22.73 19.25 25.10
N ASN A 211 -22.02 18.63 26.04
CA ASN A 211 -21.31 17.36 25.80
C ASN A 211 -22.28 16.16 25.68
N ASN A 212 -23.48 16.25 26.27
CA ASN A 212 -24.50 15.19 26.21
C ASN A 212 -25.29 15.16 24.89
N LEU A 213 -25.22 16.22 24.06
CA LEU A 213 -25.90 16.27 22.76
C LEU A 213 -25.06 15.69 21.62
N ILE A 214 -23.72 15.69 21.77
CA ILE A 214 -22.79 15.23 20.73
C ILE A 214 -22.59 13.70 20.81
N GLY A 215 -22.77 13.08 21.99
CA GLY A 215 -22.69 11.63 22.19
C GLY A 215 -23.91 10.81 21.74
N SER A 216 -24.98 11.46 21.24
CA SER A 216 -26.22 10.78 20.80
C SER A 216 -26.31 10.58 19.28
N PHE A 217 -25.27 10.95 18.52
CA PHE A 217 -25.19 10.83 17.06
C PHE A 217 -23.98 10.00 16.58
N ILE A 218 -23.50 9.08 17.43
CA ILE A 218 -22.68 7.92 17.04
C ILE A 218 -23.42 6.68 17.52
#